data_AF-A0A714UM73-F1
#
_entry.id   AF-A0A714UM73-F1
#
_cell.length_a   1.000
_cell.length_b   1.000
_cell.length_c   1.000
_cell.angle_alpha   90.00
_cell.angle_beta   90.00
_cell.angle_gamma   90.00
#
_symmetry.space_group_name_H-M   'P 1'
#
loop_
_entity.id
_entity.type
_entity.pdbx_description
1 polymer ?
#
loop_
_entity_poly.entity_id
_entity_poly.type
_entity_poly.pdbx_seq_one_letter_code
_entity_poly.pdbx_strand_id
1 'polypeptide(L)' 'MSKKVITIQVRGGHAGAKPVRRSKLEQSVNRSLRASFSLEGNHITNTSWSKMSQAARFLTRVAVA' A
#
# COMPACT_ATOMS: atom_id res chain seq x y z
N MET A 1 3.33 -16.70 8.11
CA MET A 1 2.96 -15.94 6.88
C MET A 1 4.14 -15.91 5.94
N SER A 2 3.99 -16.43 4.71
CA SER A 2 5.09 -16.53 3.73
C SER A 2 5.69 -15.14 3.46
N LYS A 3 7.01 -15.02 3.64
CA LYS A 3 7.82 -13.83 3.35
C LYS A 3 7.91 -13.64 1.82
N LYS A 4 6.77 -13.39 1.16
CA LYS A 4 6.74 -13.17 -0.30
C LYS A 4 7.55 -11.92 -0.63
N VAL A 5 8.68 -12.12 -1.29
CA VAL A 5 9.48 -11.06 -1.90
C VAL A 5 8.85 -10.77 -3.27
N ILE A 6 8.68 -9.49 -3.58
CA ILE A 6 8.18 -9.01 -4.87
C ILE A 6 9.23 -8.11 -5.49
N THR A 7 9.34 -8.16 -6.81
CA THR A 7 10.23 -7.27 -7.56
C THR A 7 9.44 -6.03 -7.96
N ILE A 8 9.94 -4.86 -7.58
CA ILE A 8 9.38 -3.57 -8.02
C ILE A 8 10.32 -2.91 -9.02
N GLN A 9 9.76 -2.24 -10.02
CA GLN A 9 10.53 -1.40 -10.93
C GLN A 9 10.56 0.02 -10.39
N VAL A 10 11.74 0.49 -9.96
CA VAL A 10 11.95 1.90 -9.62
C VAL A 10 12.25 2.67 -10.91
N ARG A 11 11.63 3.83 -11.08
CA ARG A 11 11.89 4.79 -12.17
C ARG A 11 12.56 6.04 -11.58
N GLY A 12 13.42 6.72 -12.34
CA GLY A 12 14.16 7.93 -11.91
C GLY A 12 15.66 7.69 -11.67
N GLY A 13 16.34 8.57 -10.93
CA GLY A 13 17.81 8.53 -10.78
C GLY A 13 18.40 7.26 -10.14
N HIS A 14 17.55 6.42 -9.53
CA HIS A 14 17.91 5.10 -8.99
C HIS A 14 17.13 3.99 -9.71
N ALA A 15 16.90 4.15 -11.02
CA ALA A 15 16.10 3.23 -11.80
C ALA A 15 16.64 1.80 -11.75
N GLY A 16 15.73 0.84 -11.69
CA GLY A 16 16.07 -0.58 -11.69
C GLY A 16 15.05 -1.44 -10.98
N ALA A 17 15.09 -2.74 -11.28
CA ALA A 17 14.32 -3.75 -10.57
C ALA A 17 14.93 -3.97 -9.17
N LYS A 18 14.11 -3.84 -8.12
CA LYS A 18 14.53 -4.03 -6.74
C LYS A 18 13.66 -5.09 -6.06
N PRO A 19 14.25 -6.12 -5.44
CA PRO A 19 13.50 -7.05 -4.61
C PRO A 19 13.12 -6.38 -3.30
N VAL A 20 11.84 -6.41 -2.95
CA VAL A 20 11.32 -5.87 -1.68
C VAL A 20 10.41 -6.88 -1.01
N ARG A 21 10.43 -6.91 0.32
CA ARG A 21 9.47 -7.71 1.09
C ARG A 21 8.09 -7.10 0.92
N ARG A 22 7.10 -7.90 0.54
CA ARG A 22 5.72 -7.45 0.37
C ARG A 22 5.20 -6.68 1.58
N SER A 23 5.48 -7.16 2.80
CA SER A 23 5.06 -6.48 4.04
C SER A 23 5.67 -5.09 4.22
N LYS A 24 6.97 -4.94 3.89
CA LYS A 24 7.63 -3.62 3.93
C LYS A 24 7.04 -2.68 2.88
N LEU A 25 6.76 -3.19 1.68
CA LEU A 25 6.13 -2.39 0.64
C LEU A 25 4.72 -1.94 1.05
N GLU A 26 3.88 -2.85 1.54
CA GLU A 26 2.52 -2.54 2.02
C GLU A 26 2.56 -1.50 3.14
N GLN A 27 3.47 -1.64 4.11
CA GLN A 27 3.67 -0.65 5.17
C GLN A 27 4.07 0.73 4.60
N SER A 28 5.01 0.76 3.65
CA SER A 28 5.47 2.01 3.03
C SER A 28 4.34 2.70 2.25
N VAL A 29 3.59 1.94 1.45
CA VAL A 29 2.45 2.47 0.68
C VAL A 29 1.38 3.03 1.62
N ASN A 30 1.00 2.27 2.65
CA ASN A 30 0.01 2.72 3.63
C ASN A 30 0.45 3.99 4.37
N ARG A 31 1.75 4.08 4.73
CA ARG A 31 2.30 5.30 5.36
C ARG A 31 2.21 6.49 4.41
N SER A 32 2.61 6.34 3.15
CA SER A 32 2.56 7.43 2.16
C SER A 32 1.13 7.90 1.92
N LEU A 33 0.17 6.98 1.76
CA LEU A 33 -1.22 7.34 1.56
C LEU A 33 -1.81 8.09 2.76
N ARG A 34 -1.53 7.64 3.99
CA ARG A 34 -1.95 8.37 5.21
C ARG A 34 -1.37 9.78 5.27
N ALA A 35 -0.11 9.94 4.87
CA ALA A 35 0.52 11.25 4.80
C ALA A 35 -0.17 12.13 3.75
N SER A 36 -0.46 11.61 2.55
CA SER A 36 -1.21 12.32 1.51
C SER A 36 -2.59 12.79 2.00
N PHE A 37 -3.39 11.91 2.60
CA PHE A 37 -4.67 12.32 3.19
C PHE A 37 -4.51 13.41 4.25
N SER A 38 -3.49 13.29 5.10
CA SER A 38 -3.23 14.30 6.14
C SER A 38 -2.87 15.66 5.53
N LEU A 39 -2.09 15.69 4.43
CA LEU A 39 -1.74 16.90 3.69
C LEU A 39 -2.96 17.55 3.03
N GLU A 40 -3.95 16.74 2.62
CA GLU A 40 -5.25 17.21 2.12
C GLU A 40 -6.20 17.68 3.24
N GLY A 41 -5.78 17.63 4.51
CA GLY A 41 -6.61 18.00 5.66
C GLY A 41 -7.52 16.87 6.16
N ASN A 42 -7.44 15.68 5.59
CA ASN A 42 -8.23 14.52 5.99
C ASN A 42 -7.56 13.75 7.14
N HIS A 43 -8.06 13.90 8.37
CA HIS A 43 -7.57 13.14 9.51
C HIS A 43 -8.21 11.74 9.59
N ILE A 44 -7.60 10.77 8.90
CA ILE A 44 -8.11 9.39 8.87
C ILE A 44 -7.73 8.62 10.13
N THR A 45 -8.72 8.34 10.98
CA THR A 45 -8.52 7.50 12.18
C THR A 45 -8.09 6.07 11.81
N ASN A 46 -7.49 5.36 12.77
CA ASN A 46 -7.14 3.95 12.58
C ASN A 46 -8.35 3.07 12.24
N THR A 47 -9.51 3.36 12.84
CA THR A 47 -10.76 2.62 12.58
C THR A 47 -11.25 2.85 11.16
N SER A 48 -11.30 4.11 10.70
CA SER A 48 -11.69 4.43 9.31
C SER A 48 -10.72 3.81 8.31
N TRP A 49 -9.42 3.88 8.59
CA TRP A 49 -8.39 3.23 7.77
C TRP A 49 -8.61 1.72 7.62
N SER A 50 -8.94 1.04 8.72
CA SER A 50 -9.23 -0.40 8.73
C SER A 50 -10.43 -0.73 7.84
N LYS A 51 -11.53 0.04 7.97
CA LYS A 51 -12.74 -0.13 7.15
C LYS A 51 -12.45 0.06 5.65
N MET A 52 -11.74 1.13 5.28
CA MET A 52 -11.35 1.36 3.88
C MET A 52 -10.45 0.24 3.33
N SER A 53 -9.49 -0.23 4.13
CA SER A 53 -8.60 -1.33 3.75
C SER A 53 -9.38 -2.63 3.51
N GLN A 54 -10.42 -2.89 4.31
CA GLN A 54 -11.29 -4.05 4.13
C GLN A 54 -12.18 -3.93 2.88
N ALA A 55 -12.76 -2.74 2.65
CA ALA A 55 -13.54 -2.46 1.45
C ALA A 55 -12.70 -2.63 0.17
N ALA A 56 -11.49 -2.06 0.12
CA ALA A 56 -10.58 -2.21 -1.01
C ALA A 56 -10.22 -3.68 -1.28
N ARG A 57 -9.96 -4.48 -0.23
CA ARG A 57 -9.70 -5.92 -0.36
C ARG A 57 -10.91 -6.68 -0.90
N PHE A 58 -12.12 -6.34 -0.46
CA PHE A 58 -13.35 -6.95 -0.97
C PHE A 58 -13.52 -6.65 -2.46
N LEU A 59 -13.43 -5.38 -2.86
CA LEU A 59 -13.54 -4.97 -4.26
C LEU A 59 -12.47 -5.61 -5.14
N THR A 60 -11.24 -5.73 -4.65
CA THR A 60 -10.15 -6.39 -5.40
C THR A 60 -10.43 -7.88 -5.61
N ARG A 61 -11.08 -8.56 -4.67
CA ARG A 61 -11.46 -9.97 -4.84
C ARG A 61 -12.57 -10.14 -5.86
N VAL A 62 -13.55 -9.23 -5.86
CA VAL A 62 -14.66 -9.24 -6.83
C VAL A 62 -14.15 -8.93 -8.24
N ALA A 63 -13.21 -8.00 -8.40
CA ALA A 63 -12.67 -7.61 -9.70
C ALA A 63 -11.80 -8.70 -10.38
N VAL A 64 -11.41 -9.75 -9.65
CA VAL A 64 -10.60 -10.87 -10.15
C VAL A 64 -11.45 -12.15 -10.35
N ALA A 65 -12.74 -12.10 -9.98
CA ALA A 65 -13.72 -13.17 -10.19
C ALA A 65 -14.44 -13.01 -11.54
#